data_AF-A0A194XTW1-F1
#
_entry.id   AF-A0A194XTW1-F1
#
_cell.length_a   1.000
_cell.length_b   1.000
_cell.length_c   1.000
_cell.angle_alpha   90.00
_cell.angle_beta   90.00
_cell.angle_gamma   90.00
#
_symmetry.space_group_name_H-M   'P 1'
#
loop_
_entity.id
_entity.type
_entity.pdbx_description
1 polymer ?
#
loop_
_entity_poly.entity_id
_entity_poly.type
_entity_poly.pdbx_seq_one_letter_code
_entity_poly.pdbx_strand_id
1 'polypeptide(L)'
;MADISEKALDKASTKLKQLVPSAHRVEIKVCDVSKETDVKAMVEHLDSWGGVDIIFNNAGIMHADDDDAINTPEKIWDLTQAINVKGVWFGCKHAILSLRKFNKAKGSIINTASVVALVGSATPQLAYTASKGAVLALTRELAIVHAREGYRFNALCPAPLNTPLLQDWLGDDKPKRLRREIHFPSGRFGEAIEQAQAVLFLASDESSFINGQDFVVDGGMTKAYVTPEGPPLAAPKNNALLSEQVDAIRGTGI
;
A
#
# COMPACT_ATOMS: atom_id res chain seq x y z
N MET A 1 8.97 -2.31 -10.76
CA MET A 1 7.63 -1.78 -10.39
C MET A 1 6.61 -2.35 -11.35
N ALA A 2 5.39 -2.57 -10.89
CA ALA A 2 4.33 -3.09 -11.74
C ALA A 2 3.00 -2.37 -11.44
N ASP A 3 2.20 -2.18 -12.48
CA ASP A 3 0.89 -1.53 -12.46
C ASP A 3 0.10 -2.00 -13.69
N ILE A 4 -1.22 -1.88 -13.65
CA ILE A 4 -2.06 -2.15 -14.83
C ILE A 4 -1.94 -1.02 -15.87
N SER A 5 -1.55 0.18 -15.45
CA SER A 5 -1.37 1.36 -16.29
C SER A 5 0.10 1.55 -16.69
N GLU A 6 0.40 1.27 -17.96
CA GLU A 6 1.71 1.55 -18.55
C GLU A 6 2.12 3.02 -18.40
N LYS A 7 1.19 3.95 -18.65
CA LYS A 7 1.42 5.39 -18.48
C LYS A 7 1.81 5.76 -17.04
N ALA A 8 1.18 5.14 -16.03
CA ALA A 8 1.52 5.37 -14.64
C ALA A 8 2.92 4.84 -14.31
N LEU A 9 3.29 3.66 -14.86
CA LEU A 9 4.62 3.09 -14.71
C LEU A 9 5.71 3.97 -15.32
N ASP A 10 5.50 4.49 -16.53
CA ASP A 10 6.47 5.37 -17.19
C ASP A 10 6.70 6.65 -16.40
N LYS A 11 5.62 7.25 -15.89
CA LYS A 11 5.69 8.43 -15.02
C LYS A 11 6.46 8.11 -13.73
N ALA A 12 6.15 6.99 -13.08
CA ALA A 12 6.81 6.58 -11.85
C ALA A 12 8.31 6.27 -12.07
N SER A 13 8.65 5.56 -13.15
CA SER A 13 10.03 5.23 -13.53
C SER A 13 10.86 6.48 -13.82
N THR A 14 10.30 7.40 -14.59
CA THR A 14 10.94 8.70 -14.89
C THR A 14 11.21 9.48 -13.60
N LYS A 15 10.19 9.59 -12.74
CA LYS A 15 10.30 10.30 -11.47
C LYS A 15 11.33 9.65 -10.54
N LEU A 16 11.38 8.32 -10.47
CA LEU A 16 12.34 7.59 -9.66
C LEU A 16 13.77 7.85 -10.14
N LYS A 17 14.04 7.81 -11.44
CA LYS A 17 15.36 8.11 -12.00
C LYS A 17 15.80 9.55 -11.74
N GLN A 18 14.87 10.50 -11.69
CA GLN A 18 15.16 11.88 -11.30
C GLN A 18 15.52 12.02 -9.81
N LEU A 19 14.76 11.34 -8.95
CA LEU A 19 14.96 11.41 -7.49
C LEU A 19 16.19 10.62 -7.03
N VAL A 20 16.51 9.52 -7.72
CA VAL A 20 17.63 8.63 -7.40
C VAL A 20 18.43 8.34 -8.68
N PRO A 21 19.23 9.31 -9.18
CA PRO A 21 20.02 9.13 -10.39
C PRO A 21 21.04 8.00 -10.32
N SER A 22 21.44 7.62 -9.10
CA SER A 22 22.32 6.48 -8.82
C SER A 22 21.61 5.12 -8.88
N ALA A 23 20.29 5.07 -9.07
CA ALA A 23 19.56 3.82 -9.21
C ALA A 23 20.01 3.09 -10.50
N HIS A 24 20.95 2.16 -10.34
CA HIS A 24 21.64 1.51 -11.46
C HIS A 24 20.69 0.72 -12.36
N ARG A 25 19.60 0.18 -11.80
CA ARG A 25 18.75 -0.74 -12.52
C ARG A 25 17.31 -0.64 -11.98
N VAL A 26 16.36 -0.38 -12.88
CA VAL A 26 14.94 -0.15 -12.58
C VAL A 26 14.14 -0.79 -13.70
N GLU A 27 13.38 -1.83 -13.36
CA GLU A 27 12.51 -2.55 -14.30
C GLU A 27 11.05 -2.17 -14.06
N ILE A 28 10.28 -2.06 -15.15
CA ILE A 28 8.84 -1.89 -15.11
C ILE A 28 8.15 -3.02 -15.86
N LYS A 29 6.98 -3.45 -15.38
CA LYS A 29 6.18 -4.49 -16.04
C LYS A 29 4.70 -4.19 -15.86
N VAL A 30 3.95 -4.14 -16.97
CA VAL A 30 2.49 -4.09 -16.91
C VAL A 30 1.98 -5.39 -16.29
N CYS A 31 1.14 -5.28 -15.27
CA CYS A 31 0.62 -6.41 -14.52
C CYS A 31 -0.79 -6.10 -14.00
N ASP A 32 -1.76 -6.91 -14.42
CA ASP A 32 -3.07 -6.97 -13.78
C ASP A 32 -3.03 -8.01 -12.66
N VAL A 33 -2.99 -7.56 -11.41
CA VAL A 33 -2.88 -8.46 -10.26
C VAL A 33 -4.07 -9.39 -10.07
N SER A 34 -5.22 -9.12 -10.73
CA SER A 34 -6.36 -10.04 -10.71
C SER A 34 -6.13 -11.30 -11.55
N LYS A 35 -5.07 -11.33 -12.38
CA LYS A 35 -4.69 -12.45 -13.25
C LYS A 35 -3.41 -13.11 -12.75
N GLU A 36 -3.49 -14.37 -12.33
CA GLU A 36 -2.32 -15.12 -11.85
C GLU A 36 -1.19 -15.16 -12.89
N THR A 37 -1.52 -15.30 -14.17
CA THR A 37 -0.53 -15.34 -15.27
C THR A 37 0.31 -14.08 -15.36
N ASP A 38 -0.29 -12.91 -15.10
CA ASP A 38 0.39 -11.62 -15.17
C ASP A 38 1.31 -11.45 -13.96
N VAL A 39 0.84 -11.85 -12.78
CA VAL A 39 1.64 -11.83 -11.54
C VAL A 39 2.83 -12.79 -11.65
N LYS A 40 2.60 -13.99 -12.18
CA LYS A 40 3.66 -14.96 -12.47
C LYS A 40 4.72 -14.35 -13.39
N ALA A 41 4.30 -13.80 -14.53
CA ALA A 41 5.20 -13.20 -15.51
C ALA A 41 5.97 -12.00 -14.94
N MET A 42 5.35 -11.20 -14.07
CA MET A 42 6.01 -10.09 -13.38
C MET A 42 7.11 -10.59 -12.43
N VAL A 43 6.87 -11.65 -11.65
CA VAL A 43 7.90 -12.21 -10.76
C VAL A 43 9.01 -12.89 -11.55
N GLU A 44 8.68 -13.66 -12.59
CA GLU A 44 9.67 -14.32 -13.47
C GLU A 44 10.55 -13.32 -14.25
N HIS A 45 10.04 -12.11 -14.53
CA HIS A 45 10.84 -11.02 -15.12
C HIS A 45 12.08 -10.67 -14.28
N LEU A 46 12.03 -10.94 -12.97
CA LEU A 46 13.13 -10.70 -12.03
C LEU A 46 14.07 -11.91 -11.88
N ASP A 47 13.89 -12.99 -12.64
CA ASP A 47 14.83 -14.13 -12.64
C ASP A 47 16.27 -13.68 -12.98
N SER A 48 16.42 -12.72 -13.89
CA SER A 48 17.72 -12.13 -14.28
C SER A 48 18.38 -11.30 -13.17
N TRP A 49 17.68 -11.11 -12.06
CA TRP A 49 18.16 -10.47 -10.84
C TRP A 49 18.49 -11.47 -9.73
N GLY A 50 18.33 -12.77 -9.99
CA GLY A 50 18.41 -13.80 -8.95
C GLY A 50 17.11 -13.93 -8.15
N GLY A 51 15.97 -13.57 -8.75
CA GLY A 51 14.65 -13.65 -8.14
C GLY A 51 14.29 -12.46 -7.27
N VAL A 52 13.22 -12.61 -6.48
CA VAL A 52 12.76 -11.58 -5.54
C VAL A 52 13.32 -11.83 -4.14
N ASP A 53 13.74 -10.76 -3.46
CA ASP A 53 14.03 -10.78 -2.02
C ASP A 53 12.86 -10.20 -1.21
N ILE A 54 12.17 -9.22 -1.80
CA ILE A 54 11.05 -8.49 -1.20
C ILE A 54 9.91 -8.40 -2.22
N ILE A 55 8.67 -8.58 -1.75
CA ILE A 55 7.48 -8.20 -2.52
C ILE A 55 6.57 -7.33 -1.65
N PHE A 56 6.09 -6.23 -2.25
CA PHE A 56 5.10 -5.36 -1.64
C PHE A 56 3.80 -5.43 -2.44
N ASN A 57 2.85 -6.22 -1.96
CA ASN A 57 1.53 -6.37 -2.55
C ASN A 57 0.67 -5.15 -2.19
N ASN A 58 0.81 -4.10 -2.99
CA ASN A 58 0.17 -2.80 -2.76
C ASN A 58 -1.11 -2.55 -3.57
N ALA A 59 -1.22 -3.17 -4.74
CA ALA A 59 -2.36 -2.96 -5.63
C ALA A 59 -3.69 -3.28 -4.90
N GLY A 60 -4.66 -2.41 -5.05
CA GLY A 60 -5.98 -2.56 -4.44
C GLY A 60 -6.93 -1.48 -4.92
N ILE A 61 -8.23 -1.78 -4.87
CA ILE A 61 -9.31 -0.86 -5.23
C ILE A 61 -10.29 -0.70 -4.07
N MET A 62 -10.89 0.48 -3.97
CA MET A 62 -12.11 0.76 -3.23
C MET A 62 -13.07 1.36 -4.24
N HIS A 63 -14.03 0.55 -4.72
CA HIS A 63 -14.88 0.94 -5.85
C HIS A 63 -15.96 1.93 -5.40
N ALA A 64 -16.31 2.90 -6.24
CA ALA A 64 -17.32 3.92 -5.90
C ALA A 64 -18.74 3.33 -5.75
N ASP A 65 -19.03 2.25 -6.47
CA ASP A 65 -20.29 1.49 -6.38
C ASP A 65 -20.29 0.43 -5.26
N ASP A 66 -19.26 0.36 -4.41
CA ASP A 66 -19.29 -0.45 -3.18
C ASP A 66 -20.15 0.26 -2.14
N ASP A 67 -20.97 -0.48 -1.39
CA ASP A 67 -21.94 0.09 -0.46
C ASP A 67 -22.12 -0.83 0.77
N ASP A 68 -23.33 -0.96 1.32
CA ASP A 68 -23.70 -1.88 2.38
C ASP A 68 -24.15 -3.26 1.84
N ALA A 69 -24.67 -4.11 2.72
CA ALA A 69 -25.04 -5.49 2.39
C ALA A 69 -26.23 -5.61 1.43
N ILE A 70 -27.09 -4.59 1.32
CA ILE A 70 -28.28 -4.64 0.46
C ILE A 70 -28.02 -4.01 -0.91
N ASN A 71 -27.08 -3.09 -1.01
CA ASN A 71 -26.83 -2.32 -2.24
C ASN A 71 -25.56 -2.73 -2.98
N THR A 72 -24.56 -3.32 -2.32
CA THR A 72 -23.29 -3.69 -2.97
C THR A 72 -23.56 -4.69 -4.12
N PRO A 73 -23.28 -4.33 -5.38
CA PRO A 73 -23.48 -5.25 -6.48
C PRO A 73 -22.49 -6.40 -6.42
N GLU A 74 -22.94 -7.62 -6.68
CA GLU A 74 -22.09 -8.83 -6.68
C GLU A 74 -20.84 -8.67 -7.58
N LYS A 75 -21.01 -8.06 -8.77
CA LYS A 75 -19.88 -7.74 -9.67
C LYS A 75 -18.79 -6.86 -9.02
N ILE A 76 -19.16 -5.95 -8.12
CA ILE A 76 -18.23 -5.05 -7.42
C ILE A 76 -17.57 -5.79 -6.27
N TRP A 77 -18.33 -6.63 -5.56
CA TRP A 77 -17.77 -7.56 -4.59
C TRP A 77 -16.70 -8.44 -5.22
N ASP A 78 -17.03 -9.14 -6.30
CA ASP A 78 -16.13 -10.06 -6.99
C ASP A 78 -14.89 -9.36 -7.54
N LEU A 79 -15.05 -8.18 -8.16
CA LEU A 79 -13.94 -7.38 -8.65
C LEU A 79 -13.00 -6.97 -7.50
N THR A 80 -13.56 -6.52 -6.38
CA THR A 80 -12.78 -6.11 -5.21
C THR A 80 -12.04 -7.29 -4.60
N GLN A 81 -12.67 -8.45 -4.45
CA GLN A 81 -12.02 -9.66 -3.94
C GLN A 81 -10.95 -10.19 -4.91
N ALA A 82 -11.21 -10.15 -6.23
CA ALA A 82 -10.25 -10.58 -7.24
C ALA A 82 -8.97 -9.73 -7.22
N ILE A 83 -9.08 -8.42 -7.02
CA ILE A 83 -7.91 -7.54 -6.97
C ILE A 83 -7.26 -7.58 -5.58
N ASN A 84 -8.03 -7.27 -4.53
CA ASN A 84 -7.47 -7.00 -3.20
C ASN A 84 -7.06 -8.28 -2.45
N VAL A 85 -7.68 -9.43 -2.74
CA VAL A 85 -7.41 -10.70 -2.05
C VAL A 85 -6.67 -11.66 -2.95
N LYS A 86 -7.22 -12.01 -4.12
CA LYS A 86 -6.53 -12.93 -5.04
C LYS A 86 -5.21 -12.35 -5.55
N GLY A 87 -5.15 -11.05 -5.84
CA GLY A 87 -3.90 -10.40 -6.23
C GLY A 87 -2.81 -10.50 -5.16
N VAL A 88 -3.15 -10.28 -3.89
CA VAL A 88 -2.23 -10.48 -2.76
C VAL A 88 -1.80 -11.94 -2.64
N TRP A 89 -2.75 -12.88 -2.78
CA TRP A 89 -2.45 -14.31 -2.76
C TRP A 89 -1.49 -14.71 -3.88
N PHE A 90 -1.75 -14.29 -5.12
CA PHE A 90 -0.87 -14.56 -6.27
C PHE A 90 0.53 -13.98 -6.05
N GLY A 91 0.61 -12.74 -5.55
CA GLY A 91 1.89 -12.12 -5.21
C GLY A 91 2.67 -12.93 -4.18
N CYS A 92 2.01 -13.34 -3.08
CA CYS A 92 2.60 -14.21 -2.07
C CYS A 92 3.07 -15.55 -2.67
N LYS A 93 2.20 -16.22 -3.44
CA LYS A 93 2.48 -17.51 -4.08
C LYS A 93 3.74 -17.43 -4.94
N HIS A 94 3.81 -16.44 -5.84
CA HIS A 94 4.94 -16.34 -6.75
C HIS A 94 6.21 -15.82 -6.08
N ALA A 95 6.12 -15.01 -5.03
CA ALA A 95 7.27 -14.67 -4.21
C ALA A 95 7.86 -15.90 -3.51
N ILE A 96 7.04 -16.75 -2.88
CA ILE A 96 7.49 -18.01 -2.26
C ILE A 96 8.18 -18.92 -3.29
N LEU A 97 7.58 -19.08 -4.48
CA LEU A 97 8.16 -19.90 -5.55
C LEU A 97 9.51 -19.35 -6.03
N SER A 98 9.64 -18.03 -6.18
CA SER A 98 10.89 -17.39 -6.57
C SER A 98 11.97 -17.53 -5.47
N LEU A 99 11.63 -17.25 -4.21
CA LEU A 99 12.55 -17.40 -3.07
C LEU A 99 13.12 -18.82 -3.00
N ARG A 100 12.27 -19.84 -3.15
CA ARG A 100 12.68 -21.26 -3.20
C ARG A 100 13.54 -21.56 -4.42
N LYS A 101 13.13 -21.13 -5.62
CA LYS A 101 13.87 -21.34 -6.87
C LYS A 101 15.30 -20.81 -6.80
N PHE A 102 15.50 -19.68 -6.13
CA PHE A 102 16.81 -19.04 -5.98
C PHE A 102 17.50 -19.32 -4.64
N ASN A 103 17.02 -20.33 -3.87
CA ASN A 103 17.60 -20.75 -2.58
C ASN A 103 17.81 -19.60 -1.58
N LYS A 104 16.87 -18.65 -1.54
CA LYS A 104 16.93 -17.50 -0.62
C LYS A 104 16.57 -17.99 0.78
N ALA A 105 17.47 -17.77 1.75
CA ALA A 105 17.24 -18.12 3.16
C ALA A 105 16.42 -17.06 3.93
N LYS A 106 16.12 -15.93 3.28
CA LYS A 106 15.35 -14.81 3.83
C LYS A 106 14.45 -14.25 2.74
N GLY A 107 13.26 -13.80 3.14
CA GLY A 107 12.37 -13.03 2.27
C GLY A 107 11.45 -12.13 3.10
N SER A 108 11.07 -10.98 2.55
CA SER A 108 10.09 -10.08 3.19
C SER A 108 8.89 -9.85 2.27
N ILE A 109 7.73 -10.31 2.70
CA ILE A 109 6.46 -10.18 2.00
C ILE A 109 5.60 -9.20 2.79
N ILE A 110 5.23 -8.09 2.14
CA ILE A 110 4.45 -7.02 2.77
C ILE A 110 3.13 -6.91 2.02
N ASN A 111 2.03 -7.08 2.73
CA ASN A 111 0.68 -7.05 2.17
C ASN A 111 -0.05 -5.79 2.61
N THR A 112 -0.68 -5.07 1.68
CA THR A 112 -1.42 -3.86 2.03
C THR A 112 -2.83 -4.20 2.46
N ALA A 113 -3.06 -4.18 3.76
CA ALA A 113 -4.37 -4.22 4.39
C ALA A 113 -4.96 -2.79 4.47
N SER A 114 -5.57 -2.44 5.61
CA SER A 114 -6.10 -1.10 5.92
C SER A 114 -6.53 -1.04 7.38
N VAL A 115 -6.61 0.16 7.97
CA VAL A 115 -7.27 0.35 9.28
C VAL A 115 -8.72 -0.13 9.29
N VAL A 116 -9.42 -0.16 8.15
CA VAL A 116 -10.81 -0.63 8.10
C VAL A 116 -10.94 -2.13 8.35
N ALA A 117 -9.84 -2.88 8.28
CA ALA A 117 -9.81 -4.27 8.75
C ALA A 117 -9.83 -4.39 10.29
N LEU A 118 -9.58 -3.27 10.99
CA LEU A 118 -9.49 -3.19 12.46
C LEU A 118 -10.67 -2.41 13.06
N VAL A 119 -11.30 -1.51 12.30
CA VAL A 119 -12.43 -0.66 12.73
C VAL A 119 -13.49 -0.55 11.64
N GLY A 120 -14.76 -0.33 12.03
CA GLY A 120 -15.85 -0.09 11.08
C GLY A 120 -15.87 1.33 10.52
N SER A 121 -16.54 1.52 9.37
CA SER A 121 -16.79 2.82 8.75
C SER A 121 -18.30 3.08 8.62
N ALA A 122 -18.72 4.30 8.94
CA ALA A 122 -20.09 4.76 8.72
C ALA A 122 -20.33 5.32 7.31
N THR A 123 -19.31 5.34 6.46
CA THR A 123 -19.47 5.43 5.00
C THR A 123 -19.29 4.01 4.46
N PRO A 124 -20.34 3.41 3.87
CA PRO A 124 -20.30 2.02 3.41
C PRO A 124 -19.21 1.76 2.38
N GLN A 125 -18.64 0.55 2.44
CA GLN A 125 -17.50 0.05 1.65
C GLN A 125 -17.31 -1.44 2.00
N LEU A 126 -18.40 -2.20 1.90
CA LEU A 126 -18.50 -3.55 2.45
C LEU A 126 -17.47 -4.49 1.80
N ALA A 127 -17.40 -4.53 0.47
CA ALA A 127 -16.49 -5.39 -0.26
C ALA A 127 -15.03 -5.05 0.06
N TYR A 128 -14.71 -3.74 0.11
CA TYR A 128 -13.37 -3.28 0.48
C TYR A 128 -12.99 -3.72 1.90
N THR A 129 -13.86 -3.44 2.87
CA THR A 129 -13.61 -3.76 4.29
C THR A 129 -13.39 -5.26 4.48
N ALA A 130 -14.27 -6.09 3.90
CA ALA A 130 -14.13 -7.54 3.94
C ALA A 130 -12.80 -8.01 3.30
N SER A 131 -12.43 -7.44 2.15
CA SER A 131 -11.17 -7.77 1.47
C SER A 131 -9.94 -7.49 2.34
N LYS A 132 -9.93 -6.38 3.09
CA LYS A 132 -8.79 -6.02 3.94
C LYS A 132 -8.71 -6.89 5.20
N GLY A 133 -9.85 -7.33 5.74
CA GLY A 133 -9.89 -8.36 6.79
C GLY A 133 -9.32 -9.70 6.30
N ALA A 134 -9.66 -10.11 5.07
CA ALA A 134 -9.10 -11.33 4.46
C ALA A 134 -7.58 -11.24 4.29
N VAL A 135 -7.04 -10.07 3.92
CA VAL A 135 -5.59 -9.85 3.83
C VAL A 135 -4.89 -10.03 5.18
N LEU A 136 -5.47 -9.56 6.30
CA LEU A 136 -4.90 -9.80 7.64
C LEU A 136 -4.84 -11.29 7.96
N ALA A 137 -5.95 -12.01 7.75
CA ALA A 137 -6.02 -13.45 8.02
C ALA A 137 -5.03 -14.25 7.16
N LEU A 138 -4.98 -13.98 5.85
CA LEU A 138 -4.05 -14.64 4.93
C LEU A 138 -2.59 -14.35 5.30
N THR A 139 -2.27 -13.10 5.66
CA THR A 139 -0.90 -12.72 6.06
C THR A 139 -0.46 -13.49 7.30
N ARG A 140 -1.35 -13.60 8.30
CA ARG A 140 -1.07 -14.34 9.53
C ARG A 140 -0.81 -15.83 9.25
N GLU A 141 -1.63 -16.47 8.43
CA GLU A 141 -1.44 -17.88 8.08
C GLU A 141 -0.08 -18.11 7.41
N LEU A 142 0.25 -17.31 6.38
CA LEU A 142 1.51 -17.43 5.65
C LEU A 142 2.73 -17.13 6.52
N ALA A 143 2.62 -16.17 7.44
CA ALA A 143 3.67 -15.87 8.41
C ALA A 143 4.06 -17.10 9.23
N ILE A 144 3.07 -17.90 9.65
CA ILE A 144 3.30 -19.09 10.49
C ILE A 144 3.80 -20.26 9.64
N VAL A 145 3.14 -20.55 8.51
CA VAL A 145 3.48 -21.71 7.66
C VAL A 145 4.92 -21.63 7.14
N HIS A 146 5.41 -20.42 6.84
CA HIS A 146 6.73 -20.21 6.24
C HIS A 146 7.80 -19.71 7.22
N ALA A 147 7.52 -19.61 8.52
CA ALA A 147 8.44 -19.02 9.50
C ALA A 147 9.82 -19.71 9.52
N ARG A 148 9.85 -21.04 9.42
CA ARG A 148 11.12 -21.82 9.39
C ARG A 148 11.87 -21.76 8.06
N GLU A 149 11.23 -21.30 6.99
CA GLU A 149 11.91 -21.01 5.72
C GLU A 149 12.64 -19.66 5.76
N GLY A 150 12.47 -18.88 6.82
CA GLY A 150 13.07 -17.54 6.96
C GLY A 150 12.28 -16.45 6.23
N TYR A 151 11.06 -16.74 5.78
CA TYR A 151 10.19 -15.78 5.10
C TYR A 151 9.29 -15.07 6.11
N ARG A 152 9.25 -13.75 6.04
CA ARG A 152 8.40 -12.92 6.89
C ARG A 152 7.23 -12.37 6.11
N PHE A 153 6.04 -12.43 6.69
CA PHE A 153 4.82 -11.89 6.11
C PHE A 153 4.22 -10.87 7.09
N ASN A 154 4.08 -9.62 6.67
CA ASN A 154 3.50 -8.56 7.51
C ASN A 154 2.45 -7.76 6.72
N ALA A 155 1.43 -7.27 7.41
CA ALA A 155 0.34 -6.52 6.81
C ALA A 155 0.47 -5.03 7.15
N LEU A 156 0.71 -4.17 6.17
CA LEU A 156 0.65 -2.73 6.36
C LEU A 156 -0.82 -2.31 6.51
N CYS A 157 -1.16 -1.57 7.57
CA CYS A 157 -2.51 -1.06 7.81
C CYS A 157 -2.51 0.49 7.84
N PRO A 158 -2.60 1.15 6.66
CA PRO A 158 -2.66 2.61 6.59
C PRO A 158 -4.02 3.16 6.99
N ALA A 159 -4.02 4.36 7.57
CA ALA A 159 -5.18 5.26 7.59
C ALA A 159 -5.29 6.07 6.28
N PRO A 160 -6.40 6.82 6.08
CA PRO A 160 -6.50 7.76 4.97
C PRO A 160 -5.27 8.68 4.84
N LEU A 161 -4.75 8.75 3.61
CA LEU A 161 -3.60 9.56 3.26
C LEU A 161 -4.02 10.82 2.53
N ASN A 162 -3.22 11.87 2.68
CA ASN A 162 -3.35 13.12 1.97
C ASN A 162 -3.00 12.94 0.49
N THR A 163 -4.00 12.55 -0.31
CA THR A 163 -3.86 12.35 -1.75
C THR A 163 -4.69 13.37 -2.51
N PRO A 164 -4.29 13.77 -3.73
CA PRO A 164 -5.10 14.66 -4.57
C PRO A 164 -6.53 14.15 -4.73
N LEU A 165 -6.71 12.85 -4.94
CA LEU A 165 -8.03 12.21 -5.04
C LEU A 165 -8.89 12.41 -3.79
N LEU A 166 -8.31 12.23 -2.59
CA LEU A 166 -9.04 12.45 -1.35
C LEU A 166 -9.37 13.93 -1.15
N GLN A 167 -8.43 14.83 -1.46
CA GLN A 167 -8.63 16.27 -1.32
C GLN A 167 -9.71 16.79 -2.28
N ASP A 168 -9.67 16.37 -3.55
CA ASP A 168 -10.69 16.70 -4.56
C ASP A 168 -12.06 16.18 -4.15
N TRP A 169 -12.11 14.95 -3.62
CA TRP A 169 -13.34 14.35 -3.14
C TRP A 169 -13.89 15.07 -1.90
N LEU A 170 -13.04 15.51 -0.97
CA LEU A 170 -13.44 16.29 0.20
C LEU A 170 -13.95 17.69 -0.19
N GLY A 171 -13.26 18.34 -1.14
CA GLY A 171 -13.53 19.71 -1.54
C GLY A 171 -13.49 20.69 -0.37
N ASP A 172 -14.31 21.73 -0.44
CA ASP A 172 -14.46 22.76 0.61
C ASP A 172 -15.57 22.45 1.62
N ASP A 173 -16.10 21.22 1.61
CA ASP A 173 -17.16 20.78 2.53
C ASP A 173 -16.61 20.60 3.95
N LYS A 174 -16.73 21.65 4.76
CA LYS A 174 -16.25 21.68 6.15
C LYS A 174 -16.84 20.56 7.01
N PRO A 175 -18.17 20.30 7.03
CA PRO A 175 -18.73 19.15 7.74
C PRO A 175 -18.13 17.81 7.30
N LYS A 176 -17.99 17.58 6.00
CA LYS A 176 -17.45 16.33 5.44
C LYS A 176 -15.99 16.09 5.79
N ARG A 177 -15.19 17.17 5.81
CA ARG A 177 -13.80 17.19 6.28
C ARG A 177 -13.71 16.92 7.77
N LEU A 178 -14.43 17.69 8.58
CA LEU A 178 -14.44 17.55 10.03
C LEU A 178 -14.80 16.13 10.47
N ARG A 179 -15.83 15.53 9.84
CA ARG A 179 -16.25 14.14 10.12
C ARG A 179 -15.14 13.11 9.94
N ARG A 180 -14.10 13.41 9.15
CA ARG A 180 -12.96 12.51 8.89
C ARG A 180 -11.73 12.90 9.68
N GLU A 181 -11.39 14.18 9.67
CA GLU A 181 -10.20 14.74 10.32
C GLU A 181 -10.27 14.60 11.85
N ILE A 182 -11.48 14.64 12.44
CA ILE A 182 -11.67 14.50 13.90
C ILE A 182 -11.16 13.18 14.47
N HIS A 183 -10.94 12.16 13.64
CA HIS A 183 -10.41 10.87 14.08
C HIS A 183 -8.88 10.81 14.11
N PHE A 184 -8.17 11.85 13.67
CA PHE A 184 -6.72 11.90 13.65
C PHE A 184 -6.17 12.73 14.83
N PRO A 185 -5.54 12.10 15.84
CA PRO A 185 -4.95 12.83 16.97
C PRO A 185 -3.95 13.92 16.60
N SER A 186 -3.26 13.78 15.45
CA SER A 186 -2.31 14.78 14.94
C SER A 186 -2.96 15.94 14.17
N GLY A 187 -4.29 15.90 13.99
CA GLY A 187 -5.09 16.88 13.24
C GLY A 187 -4.94 16.80 11.72
N ARG A 188 -4.20 15.83 11.18
CA ARG A 188 -3.96 15.70 9.73
C ARG A 188 -4.06 14.27 9.23
N PHE A 189 -4.31 14.13 7.93
CA PHE A 189 -4.11 12.87 7.22
C PHE A 189 -2.63 12.46 7.19
N GLY A 190 -2.39 11.16 7.02
CA GLY A 190 -1.04 10.63 6.81
C GLY A 190 -0.48 11.00 5.44
N GLU A 191 0.84 11.00 5.30
CA GLU A 191 1.52 11.21 4.01
C GLU A 191 2.04 9.90 3.44
N ALA A 192 2.13 9.81 2.10
CA ALA A 192 2.64 8.61 1.43
C ALA A 192 4.08 8.25 1.85
N ILE A 193 4.90 9.25 2.19
CA ILE A 193 6.26 9.04 2.68
C ILE A 193 6.28 8.30 4.03
N GLU A 194 5.30 8.52 4.91
CA GLU A 194 5.23 7.84 6.22
C GLU A 194 4.94 6.35 6.03
N GLN A 195 4.10 6.01 5.05
CA GLN A 195 3.82 4.62 4.66
C GLN A 195 5.04 3.98 3.97
N ALA A 196 5.72 4.71 3.09
CA ALA A 196 6.92 4.22 2.42
C ALA A 196 8.05 3.89 3.41
N GLN A 197 8.24 4.71 4.46
CA GLN A 197 9.22 4.43 5.51
C GLN A 197 8.88 3.17 6.32
N ALA A 198 7.60 2.94 6.62
CA ALA A 198 7.16 1.71 7.26
C ALA A 198 7.43 0.47 6.40
N VAL A 199 7.12 0.54 5.10
CA VAL A 199 7.42 -0.54 4.15
C VAL A 199 8.93 -0.78 4.05
N LEU A 200 9.74 0.28 4.01
CA LEU A 200 11.21 0.17 3.99
C LEU A 200 11.73 -0.54 5.25
N PHE A 201 11.24 -0.17 6.43
CA PHE A 201 11.60 -0.84 7.68
C PHE A 201 11.21 -2.33 7.66
N LEU A 202 9.99 -2.67 7.24
CA LEU A 202 9.54 -4.06 7.12
C LEU A 202 10.33 -4.86 6.06
N ALA A 203 10.84 -4.19 5.03
CA ALA A 203 11.67 -4.80 4.00
C ALA A 203 13.10 -5.08 4.48
N SER A 204 13.61 -4.28 5.43
CA SER A 204 14.98 -4.36 5.96
C SER A 204 15.19 -5.50 6.98
N ASP A 205 16.45 -5.82 7.27
CA ASP A 205 16.86 -6.75 8.33
C ASP A 205 16.53 -6.22 9.74
N GLU A 206 16.22 -4.93 9.88
CA GLU A 206 15.95 -4.29 11.16
C GLU A 206 14.57 -4.70 11.71
N SER A 207 13.76 -5.33 10.86
CA SER A 207 12.50 -6.00 11.20
C SER A 207 12.62 -7.52 11.27
N SER A 208 13.83 -8.08 11.43
CA SER A 208 14.12 -9.53 11.37
C SER A 208 13.29 -10.39 12.34
N PHE A 209 12.78 -9.83 13.43
CA PHE A 209 11.90 -10.52 14.38
C PHE A 209 10.42 -10.10 14.30
N ILE A 210 10.03 -9.35 13.25
CA ILE A 210 8.65 -8.95 12.99
C ILE A 210 8.08 -9.85 11.89
N ASN A 211 7.16 -10.73 12.28
CA ASN A 211 6.48 -11.67 11.39
C ASN A 211 5.03 -11.88 11.84
N GLY A 212 4.08 -11.78 10.92
CA GLY A 212 2.65 -11.90 11.16
C GLY A 212 1.98 -10.65 11.74
N GLN A 213 2.65 -9.49 11.67
CA GLN A 213 2.17 -8.27 12.32
C GLN A 213 1.16 -7.52 11.46
N ASP A 214 0.07 -7.09 12.10
CA ASP A 214 -0.83 -6.04 11.61
C ASP A 214 -0.15 -4.69 11.88
N PHE A 215 0.71 -4.24 10.97
CA PHE A 215 1.59 -3.08 11.11
C PHE A 215 0.81 -1.78 10.84
N VAL A 216 0.21 -1.24 11.90
CA VAL A 216 -0.64 -0.04 11.85
C VAL A 216 0.18 1.24 11.73
N VAL A 217 -0.12 2.04 10.68
CA VAL A 217 0.49 3.34 10.42
C VAL A 217 -0.63 4.35 10.16
N ASP A 218 -1.30 4.76 11.23
CA ASP A 218 -2.61 5.43 11.18
C ASP A 218 -2.67 6.78 11.92
N GLY A 219 -1.52 7.26 12.41
CA GLY A 219 -1.47 8.49 13.22
C GLY A 219 -2.21 8.39 14.57
N GLY A 220 -2.51 7.18 15.04
CA GLY A 220 -3.26 6.93 16.28
C GLY A 220 -4.78 6.82 16.10
N MET A 221 -5.28 6.87 14.85
CA MET A 221 -6.72 6.85 14.54
C MET A 221 -7.45 5.68 15.21
N THR A 222 -6.88 4.48 15.19
CA THR A 222 -7.49 3.28 15.78
C THR A 222 -7.32 3.17 17.31
N LYS A 223 -6.64 4.13 17.94
CA LYS A 223 -6.34 4.14 19.38
C LYS A 223 -7.00 5.29 20.14
N ALA A 224 -7.70 6.19 19.44
CA ALA A 224 -8.33 7.35 20.02
C ALA A 224 -9.85 7.18 20.14
N TYR A 225 -10.39 7.38 21.34
CA TYR A 225 -11.83 7.55 21.54
C TYR A 225 -12.28 8.99 21.24
N VAL A 226 -11.44 9.96 21.63
CA VAL A 226 -11.53 11.38 21.29
C VAL A 226 -10.14 11.88 20.91
N THR A 227 -10.06 12.97 20.14
CA THR A 227 -8.79 13.55 19.68
C THR A 227 -8.46 14.86 20.41
N PRO A 228 -7.17 15.22 20.55
CA PRO A 228 -6.77 16.50 21.11
C PRO A 228 -7.24 17.68 20.25
N GLU A 229 -7.51 18.82 20.89
CA GLU A 229 -7.77 20.09 20.21
C GLU A 229 -6.46 20.85 19.93
N GLY A 230 -6.43 21.63 18.85
CA GLY A 230 -5.28 22.46 18.46
C GLY A 230 -5.05 22.49 16.95
N PRO A 231 -4.07 23.28 16.49
CA PRO A 231 -3.70 23.28 15.08
C PRO A 231 -3.06 21.92 14.68
N PRO A 232 -3.25 21.48 13.43
CA PRO A 232 -2.64 20.24 12.95
C PRO A 232 -1.11 20.33 12.92
N LEU A 233 -0.45 19.19 13.14
CA LEU A 233 1.01 19.12 12.99
C LEU A 233 1.43 19.29 11.53
N ALA A 234 2.63 19.85 11.33
CA ALA A 234 3.22 19.94 9.99
C ALA A 234 3.42 18.53 9.39
N ALA A 235 3.01 18.37 8.14
CA ALA A 235 3.24 17.14 7.39
C ALA A 235 4.72 16.99 7.01
N PRO A 236 5.29 15.77 7.00
CA PRO A 236 6.64 15.55 6.50
C PRO A 236 6.72 15.88 5.00
N LYS A 237 7.92 16.26 4.54
CA LYS A 237 8.14 16.53 3.11
C LYS A 237 8.03 15.23 2.32
N ASN A 238 7.14 15.20 1.33
CA ASN A 238 6.96 14.06 0.44
C ASN A 238 7.92 14.13 -0.75
N ASN A 239 8.72 13.09 -0.95
CA ASN A 239 9.67 13.00 -2.06
C ASN A 239 9.00 13.07 -3.44
N ALA A 240 7.74 12.63 -3.54
CA ALA A 240 6.98 12.72 -4.79
C ALA A 240 6.76 14.18 -5.24
N LEU A 241 6.68 15.12 -4.30
CA LEU A 241 6.42 16.54 -4.55
C LEU A 241 7.70 17.36 -4.83
N LEU A 242 8.89 16.77 -4.68
CA LEU A 242 10.17 17.49 -4.80
C LEU A 242 10.45 18.06 -6.21
N SER A 243 9.76 17.64 -7.28
CA SER A 243 9.98 18.23 -8.62
C SER A 243 9.22 19.54 -8.84
N GLU A 244 8.11 19.77 -8.14
CA GLU A 244 7.35 21.03 -8.31
C GLU A 244 8.11 22.23 -7.72
N GLN A 245 9.05 21.99 -6.81
CA GLN A 245 9.91 23.04 -6.24
C GLN A 245 11.17 23.33 -7.07
N VAL A 246 11.63 22.40 -7.90
CA VAL A 246 12.83 22.63 -8.75
C VAL A 246 12.49 23.56 -9.92
N ASP A 247 11.26 23.50 -10.45
CA ASP A 247 10.80 24.44 -11.47
C ASP A 247 10.49 25.83 -10.90
N ALA A 248 10.04 25.93 -9.64
CA ALA A 248 9.82 27.21 -8.96
C ALA A 248 11.14 27.96 -8.63
N ILE A 249 12.23 27.23 -8.36
CA ILE A 249 13.55 27.83 -8.09
C ILE A 249 14.25 28.26 -9.39
N ARG A 250 13.95 27.63 -10.53
CA ARG A 250 14.47 28.04 -11.84
C ARG A 250 13.72 29.21 -12.48
N GLY A 251 12.55 29.59 -11.95
CA GLY A 251 11.74 30.72 -12.42
C GLY A 251 12.05 32.08 -11.76
N THR A 252 13.02 32.15 -10.85
CA THR A 252 13.44 33.40 -10.21
C THR A 252 14.96 33.55 -10.26
N GLY A 253 15.48 33.81 -11.46
CA GLY A 253 16.91 34.01 -11.69
C GLY A 253 17.20 34.78 -12.97
N ILE A 254 17.31 36.10 -12.80
CA ILE A 254 17.67 37.18 -13.75
C ILE A 254 16.53 37.68 -14.63
#